data_AF-A0A0Q7CGQ1-F1
#
_entry.id   AF-A0A0Q7CGQ1-F1
#
_cell.length_a   1.000
_cell.length_b   1.000
_cell.length_c   1.000
_cell.angle_alpha   90.00
_cell.angle_beta   90.00
_cell.angle_gamma   90.00
#
_symmetry.space_group_name_H-M   'P 1'
#
loop_
_entity.id
_entity.type
_entity.pdbx_description
1 polymer ?
#
loop_
_entity_poly.entity_id
_entity_poly.type
_entity_poly.pdbx_seq_one_letter_code
_entity_poly.pdbx_strand_id
1 'polypeptide(L)'
;MTEGGSSGSGLFRRLNGKDYLVGQLWGGASSCIQPTGYDFYGRFDLPFNTALQRWLNAPSTTVRTTIYRFYNTRTGAHFYTSSMPERDLVITTLREYNYEGPAFFAFGAAAAGTSPVYRFYNTRTGAHFYTISEQERANVQATLPWYSYEGVAWYANTSQTGGATPMFRFYQTKVQTHFYTINASERDSIQQNLPIYTYEGIAYFSWTNL
;
A
#
# COMPACT_ATOMS: atom_id res chain seq x y z
N MET A 1 -36.81 -9.25 4.45
CA MET A 1 -37.48 -9.88 5.59
C MET A 1 -36.49 -10.85 6.21
N THR A 2 -36.22 -10.69 7.49
CA THR A 2 -35.37 -11.57 8.28
C THR A 2 -36.16 -12.05 9.49
N GLU A 3 -35.77 -13.18 10.06
CA GLU A 3 -36.46 -13.78 11.22
C GLU A 3 -35.45 -14.27 12.27
N GLY A 4 -35.93 -14.79 13.40
CA GLY A 4 -35.10 -15.41 14.43
C GLY A 4 -34.15 -16.45 13.83
N GLY A 5 -32.85 -16.29 14.09
CA GLY A 5 -31.79 -17.12 13.49
C GLY A 5 -31.12 -16.53 12.24
N SER A 6 -31.65 -15.44 11.68
CA SER A 6 -31.05 -14.77 10.51
C SER A 6 -29.80 -13.95 10.86
N SER A 7 -29.60 -13.59 12.14
CA SER A 7 -28.43 -12.84 12.61
C SER A 7 -27.15 -13.56 12.19
N GLY A 8 -26.20 -12.87 11.55
CA GLY A 8 -25.05 -13.53 10.89
C GLY A 8 -25.11 -13.49 9.37
N SER A 9 -26.30 -13.42 8.78
CA SER A 9 -26.46 -13.47 7.32
C SER A 9 -25.84 -12.27 6.60
N GLY A 10 -25.30 -12.51 5.41
CA GLY A 10 -24.68 -11.47 4.59
C GLY A 10 -25.71 -10.65 3.80
N LEU A 11 -25.52 -9.34 3.78
CA LEU A 11 -26.14 -8.46 2.80
C LEU A 11 -25.21 -8.35 1.59
N PHE A 12 -25.73 -8.68 0.41
CA PHE A 12 -24.96 -8.64 -0.83
C PHE A 12 -25.44 -7.52 -1.74
N ARG A 13 -24.50 -6.84 -2.39
CA ARG A 13 -24.76 -5.83 -3.41
C ARG A 13 -24.12 -6.25 -4.72
N ARG A 14 -24.89 -6.24 -5.81
CA ARG A 14 -24.37 -6.52 -7.14
C ARG A 14 -23.71 -5.29 -7.75
N LEU A 15 -22.46 -5.43 -8.15
CA LEU A 15 -21.67 -4.40 -8.83
C LEU A 15 -20.95 -5.05 -10.01
N ASN A 16 -21.10 -4.50 -11.22
CA ASN A 16 -20.45 -5.00 -12.44
C ASN A 16 -20.61 -6.52 -12.66
N GLY A 17 -21.80 -7.05 -12.37
CA GLY A 17 -22.12 -8.46 -12.56
C GLY A 17 -21.59 -9.41 -11.46
N LYS A 18 -20.93 -8.89 -10.42
CA LYS A 18 -20.46 -9.68 -9.25
C LYS A 18 -21.19 -9.26 -7.98
N ASP A 19 -21.43 -10.21 -7.08
CA ASP A 19 -22.06 -9.95 -5.79
C ASP A 19 -20.99 -9.73 -4.71
N TYR A 20 -21.11 -8.62 -3.97
CA TYR A 20 -20.18 -8.23 -2.93
C TYR A 20 -20.88 -8.23 -1.58
N LEU A 21 -20.27 -8.86 -0.57
CA LEU A 21 -20.72 -8.75 0.82
C LEU A 21 -20.49 -7.31 1.30
N VAL A 22 -21.57 -6.61 1.67
CA VAL A 22 -21.54 -5.21 2.11
C VAL A 22 -21.98 -5.02 3.55
N GLY A 23 -22.54 -6.05 4.18
CA GLY A 23 -22.84 -6.03 5.60
C GLY A 23 -23.26 -7.37 6.15
N GLN A 24 -23.39 -7.45 7.47
CA GLN A 24 -23.87 -8.64 8.18
C GLN A 24 -25.07 -8.28 9.05
N LEU A 25 -26.13 -9.09 9.00
CA LEU A 25 -27.36 -8.81 9.73
C LEU A 25 -27.11 -8.87 11.24
N TRP A 26 -27.34 -7.74 11.90
CA TRP A 26 -27.32 -7.66 13.36
C TRP A 26 -28.69 -8.06 13.93
N GLY A 27 -29.77 -7.46 13.40
CA GLY A 27 -31.15 -7.73 13.79
C GLY A 27 -32.11 -6.68 13.22
N GLY A 28 -33.40 -6.78 13.51
CA GLY A 28 -34.42 -5.90 12.94
C GLY A 28 -35.81 -6.13 13.51
N ALA A 29 -36.77 -5.35 13.00
CA ALA A 29 -38.19 -5.48 13.31
C ALA A 29 -39.00 -6.05 12.13
N SER A 30 -38.33 -6.47 11.04
CA SER A 30 -39.04 -7.09 9.92
C SER A 30 -39.58 -8.46 10.32
N SER A 31 -40.75 -8.81 9.78
CA SER A 31 -41.37 -10.12 9.93
C SER A 31 -42.43 -10.31 8.85
N CYS A 32 -42.97 -11.53 8.70
CA CYS A 32 -44.10 -11.79 7.81
C CYS A 32 -45.33 -10.90 8.10
N ILE A 33 -45.54 -10.51 9.36
CA ILE A 33 -46.65 -9.66 9.79
C ILE A 33 -46.31 -8.16 9.82
N GLN A 34 -45.03 -7.82 9.72
CA GLN A 34 -44.52 -6.45 9.60
C GLN A 34 -43.54 -6.36 8.42
N PRO A 35 -44.02 -6.46 7.17
CA PRO A 35 -43.17 -6.55 5.99
C PRO A 35 -42.40 -5.26 5.68
N THR A 36 -42.84 -4.12 6.22
CA THR A 36 -42.16 -2.82 6.13
C THR A 36 -41.22 -2.55 7.31
N GLY A 37 -41.02 -3.53 8.20
CA GLY A 37 -40.05 -3.42 9.28
C GLY A 37 -38.62 -3.32 8.74
N TYR A 38 -37.77 -2.56 9.45
CA TYR A 38 -36.38 -2.38 9.06
C TYR A 38 -35.49 -3.45 9.68
N ASP A 39 -34.44 -3.80 8.93
CA ASP A 39 -33.34 -4.63 9.40
C ASP A 39 -32.04 -3.81 9.42
N PHE A 40 -31.23 -4.01 10.45
CA PHE A 40 -29.95 -3.35 10.65
C PHE A 40 -28.82 -4.30 10.28
N TYR A 41 -27.94 -3.82 9.39
CA TYR A 41 -26.75 -4.53 8.98
C TYR A 41 -25.51 -3.77 9.45
N GLY A 42 -24.59 -4.50 10.09
CA GLY A 42 -23.24 -3.99 10.35
C GLY A 42 -22.53 -3.75 9.02
N ARG A 43 -22.00 -2.54 8.84
CA ARG A 43 -21.26 -2.12 7.65
C ARG A 43 -19.96 -2.92 7.52
N PHE A 44 -19.80 -3.69 6.43
CA PHE A 44 -18.66 -4.61 6.26
C PHE A 44 -17.31 -3.90 6.09
N ASP A 45 -17.30 -2.68 5.57
CA ASP A 45 -16.11 -1.85 5.39
C ASP A 45 -15.39 -1.53 6.72
N LEU A 46 -16.13 -1.34 7.80
CA LEU A 46 -15.55 -1.06 9.12
C LEU A 46 -14.70 -2.23 9.66
N PRO A 47 -15.24 -3.45 9.84
CA PRO A 47 -14.46 -4.60 10.30
C PRO A 47 -13.44 -5.05 9.26
N PHE A 48 -13.70 -4.88 7.94
CA PHE A 48 -12.71 -5.17 6.91
C PHE A 48 -11.44 -4.33 7.11
N ASN A 49 -11.57 -3.01 7.18
CA ASN A 49 -10.43 -2.09 7.32
C ASN A 49 -9.72 -2.23 8.67
N THR A 50 -10.47 -2.49 9.75
CA THR A 50 -9.90 -2.54 11.12
C THR A 50 -9.30 -3.90 11.48
N ALA A 51 -9.81 -5.02 10.95
CA ALA A 51 -9.39 -6.34 11.40
C ALA A 51 -9.37 -7.43 10.33
N LEU A 52 -10.41 -7.56 9.50
CA LEU A 52 -10.61 -8.73 8.64
C LEU A 52 -9.74 -8.74 7.39
N GLN A 53 -9.23 -7.58 6.94
CA GLN A 53 -8.37 -7.50 5.76
C GLN A 53 -7.14 -8.41 5.83
N ARG A 54 -6.63 -8.70 7.03
CA ARG A 54 -5.48 -9.62 7.20
C ARG A 54 -5.77 -11.04 6.70
N TRP A 55 -7.05 -11.43 6.72
CA TRP A 55 -7.52 -12.75 6.28
C TRP A 55 -8.10 -12.70 4.87
N LEU A 56 -8.87 -11.66 4.58
CA LEU A 56 -9.62 -11.53 3.33
C LEU A 56 -8.83 -10.87 2.19
N ASN A 57 -7.71 -10.23 2.52
CA ASN A 57 -6.75 -9.66 1.60
C ASN A 57 -5.32 -10.05 2.04
N ALA A 58 -5.15 -11.32 2.38
CA ALA A 58 -3.87 -11.84 2.84
C ALA A 58 -2.78 -11.67 1.76
N PRO A 59 -1.53 -11.34 2.15
CA PRO A 59 -0.47 -11.15 1.18
C PRO A 59 -0.19 -12.44 0.40
N SER A 60 -0.09 -12.35 -0.93
CA SER A 60 0.09 -13.51 -1.81
C SER A 60 1.54 -13.67 -2.26
N THR A 61 1.98 -14.92 -2.39
CA THR A 61 3.26 -15.31 -2.99
C THR A 61 3.16 -15.57 -4.50
N THR A 62 1.95 -15.58 -5.06
CA THR A 62 1.68 -15.89 -6.47
C THR A 62 0.99 -14.76 -7.22
N VAL A 63 0.42 -13.80 -6.48
CA VAL A 63 -0.28 -12.64 -7.04
C VAL A 63 0.42 -11.37 -6.56
N ARG A 64 0.78 -10.52 -7.52
CA ARG A 64 1.35 -9.20 -7.24
C ARG A 64 0.24 -8.24 -6.81
N THR A 65 0.56 -7.33 -5.90
CA THR A 65 -0.31 -6.23 -5.50
C THR A 65 0.18 -4.91 -6.09
N THR A 66 -0.72 -3.94 -6.19
CA THR A 66 -0.39 -2.59 -6.63
C THR A 66 0.29 -1.83 -5.50
N ILE A 67 1.36 -1.12 -5.83
CA ILE A 67 2.00 -0.13 -4.95
C ILE A 67 1.57 1.26 -5.40
N TYR A 68 1.00 2.00 -4.46
CA TYR A 68 0.46 3.34 -4.65
C TYR A 68 1.52 4.39 -4.32
N ARG A 69 1.62 5.45 -5.13
CA ARG A 69 2.52 6.58 -4.90
C ARG A 69 1.76 7.84 -4.54
N PHE A 70 2.33 8.59 -3.61
CA PHE A 70 1.86 9.89 -3.18
C PHE A 70 3.00 10.90 -3.17
N TYR A 71 2.69 12.14 -3.54
CA TYR A 71 3.59 13.27 -3.45
C TYR A 71 3.19 14.17 -2.28
N ASN A 72 4.09 14.36 -1.31
CA ASN A 72 3.89 15.31 -0.23
C ASN A 72 4.26 16.73 -0.70
N THR A 73 3.26 17.57 -0.91
CA THR A 73 3.43 18.95 -1.39
C THR A 73 4.16 19.87 -0.41
N ARG A 74 4.17 19.54 0.89
CA ARG A 74 4.86 20.32 1.92
C ARG A 74 6.34 19.98 2.01
N THR A 75 6.71 18.71 1.89
CA THR A 75 8.11 18.27 2.06
C THR A 75 8.81 17.98 0.74
N GLY A 76 8.08 17.77 -0.35
CA GLY A 76 8.62 17.28 -1.63
C GLY A 76 8.96 15.79 -1.63
N ALA A 77 8.73 15.08 -0.51
CA ALA A 77 8.98 13.66 -0.38
C ALA A 77 7.87 12.82 -1.04
N HIS A 78 8.21 11.60 -1.42
CA HIS A 78 7.22 10.63 -1.91
C HIS A 78 6.98 9.54 -0.89
N PHE A 79 5.73 9.08 -0.85
CA PHE A 79 5.28 7.99 0.01
C PHE A 79 4.72 6.85 -0.84
N TYR A 80 5.05 5.62 -0.46
CA TYR A 80 4.67 4.40 -1.18
C TYR A 80 4.00 3.40 -0.24
N THR A 81 2.88 2.83 -0.68
CA THR A 81 2.17 1.81 0.10
C THR A 81 1.52 0.73 -0.77
N SER A 82 1.59 -0.52 -0.30
CA SER A 82 0.80 -1.65 -0.81
C SER A 82 -0.58 -1.77 -0.13
N SER A 83 -0.79 -1.05 0.98
CA SER A 83 -1.98 -1.13 1.81
C SER A 83 -3.07 -0.23 1.27
N MET A 84 -4.16 -0.82 0.78
CA MET A 84 -5.35 -0.09 0.36
C MET A 84 -5.98 0.76 1.48
N PRO A 85 -6.14 0.27 2.72
CA PRO A 85 -6.63 1.14 3.80
C PRO A 85 -5.66 2.25 4.17
N GLU A 86 -4.34 2.05 4.10
CA GLU A 86 -3.38 3.14 4.32
C GLU A 86 -3.50 4.19 3.20
N ARG A 87 -3.59 3.74 1.94
CA ARG A 87 -3.89 4.62 0.78
C ARG A 87 -5.16 5.44 1.03
N ASP A 88 -6.26 4.79 1.38
CA ASP A 88 -7.56 5.46 1.56
C ASP A 88 -7.54 6.41 2.76
N LEU A 89 -6.84 6.07 3.84
CA LEU A 89 -6.61 6.96 4.97
C LEU A 89 -5.80 8.18 4.55
N VAL A 90 -4.70 8.01 3.82
CA VAL A 90 -3.86 9.13 3.34
C VAL A 90 -4.68 10.06 2.43
N ILE A 91 -5.44 9.50 1.47
CA ILE A 91 -6.32 10.27 0.57
C ILE A 91 -7.33 11.10 1.35
N THR A 92 -7.97 10.53 2.37
CA THR A 92 -9.10 11.16 3.07
C THR A 92 -8.67 12.09 4.20
N THR A 93 -7.51 11.87 4.81
CA THR A 93 -7.10 12.58 6.03
C THR A 93 -5.90 13.52 5.84
N LEU A 94 -4.98 13.22 4.92
CA LEU A 94 -3.71 13.95 4.80
C LEU A 94 -3.70 14.82 3.55
N ARG A 95 -4.26 16.03 3.66
CA ARG A 95 -4.44 17.01 2.55
C ARG A 95 -3.16 17.41 1.81
N GLU A 96 -2.00 17.18 2.39
CA GLU A 96 -0.71 17.54 1.80
C GLU A 96 -0.18 16.47 0.85
N TYR A 97 -0.75 15.26 0.90
CA TYR A 97 -0.37 14.15 0.05
C TYR A 97 -1.27 14.11 -1.18
N ASN A 98 -0.70 14.45 -2.33
CA ASN A 98 -1.35 14.24 -3.60
C ASN A 98 -1.22 12.78 -4.00
N TYR A 99 -2.35 12.11 -4.24
CA TYR A 99 -2.35 10.75 -4.77
C TYR A 99 -1.97 10.77 -6.26
N GLU A 100 -0.88 10.10 -6.60
CA GLU A 100 -0.36 10.04 -7.98
C GLU A 100 -0.77 8.76 -8.71
N GLY A 101 -1.39 7.81 -7.99
CA GLY A 101 -1.91 6.57 -8.57
C GLY A 101 -1.01 5.34 -8.35
N PRO A 102 -1.30 4.25 -9.08
CA PRO A 102 -0.44 3.07 -9.17
C PRO A 102 0.95 3.43 -9.71
N ALA A 103 2.00 3.03 -9.00
CA ALA A 103 3.38 3.29 -9.38
C ALA A 103 4.07 2.06 -9.97
N PHE A 104 3.89 0.91 -9.32
CA PHE A 104 4.45 -0.38 -9.73
C PHE A 104 3.72 -1.52 -9.00
N PHE A 105 4.13 -2.76 -9.26
CA PHE A 105 3.55 -3.96 -8.69
C PHE A 105 4.62 -4.81 -8.01
N ALA A 106 4.33 -5.35 -6.83
CA ALA A 106 5.26 -6.17 -6.05
C ALA A 106 4.50 -7.30 -5.33
N PHE A 107 5.21 -8.32 -4.85
CA PHE A 107 4.58 -9.38 -4.06
C PHE A 107 4.31 -8.89 -2.63
N GLY A 108 3.17 -9.27 -2.08
CA GLY A 108 2.83 -8.96 -0.68
C GLY A 108 3.50 -9.91 0.32
N ALA A 109 3.87 -11.11 -0.12
CA ALA A 109 4.58 -12.12 0.67
C ALA A 109 5.85 -12.60 -0.04
N ALA A 110 6.71 -13.30 0.69
CA ALA A 110 7.94 -13.89 0.15
C ALA A 110 7.63 -14.89 -0.96
N ALA A 111 7.87 -14.49 -2.21
CA ALA A 111 7.80 -15.35 -3.38
C ALA A 111 9.20 -15.86 -3.77
N ALA A 112 9.26 -16.92 -4.57
CA ALA A 112 10.52 -17.48 -5.04
C ALA A 112 11.36 -16.42 -5.78
N GLY A 113 12.62 -16.27 -5.38
CA GLY A 113 13.56 -15.30 -5.99
C GLY A 113 13.38 -13.84 -5.52
N THR A 114 12.44 -13.57 -4.60
CA THR A 114 12.24 -12.23 -4.04
C THR A 114 12.97 -12.03 -2.72
N SER A 115 13.25 -10.78 -2.38
CA SER A 115 13.77 -10.33 -1.10
C SER A 115 12.87 -9.22 -0.53
N PRO A 116 12.79 -9.09 0.81
CA PRO A 116 11.97 -8.07 1.44
C PRO A 116 12.51 -6.66 1.15
N VAL A 117 11.59 -5.73 0.88
CA VAL A 117 11.87 -4.29 0.90
C VAL A 117 11.38 -3.73 2.23
N TYR A 118 12.32 -3.21 2.99
CA TYR A 118 12.16 -2.68 4.33
C TYR A 118 11.68 -1.23 4.29
N ARG A 119 10.70 -0.88 5.11
CA ARG A 119 10.20 0.49 5.27
C ARG A 119 10.61 1.05 6.62
N PHE A 120 11.01 2.31 6.58
CA PHE A 120 11.31 3.10 7.76
C PHE A 120 10.59 4.44 7.71
N TYR A 121 10.11 4.89 8.86
CA TYR A 121 9.56 6.23 9.04
C TYR A 121 10.59 7.15 9.70
N ASN A 122 10.93 8.26 9.05
CA ASN A 122 11.78 9.28 9.63
C ASN A 122 10.96 10.23 10.50
N THR A 123 11.11 10.14 11.82
CA THR A 123 10.34 10.94 12.79
C THR A 123 10.68 12.43 12.77
N ARG A 124 11.79 12.84 12.15
CA ARG A 124 12.18 14.25 12.01
C ARG A 124 11.56 14.91 10.78
N THR A 125 11.44 14.17 9.67
CA THR A 125 11.00 14.74 8.39
C THR A 125 9.60 14.31 7.99
N GLY A 126 9.06 13.25 8.61
CA GLY A 126 7.80 12.62 8.21
C GLY A 126 7.89 11.81 6.91
N ALA A 127 9.09 11.67 6.34
CA ALA A 127 9.31 10.93 5.10
C ALA A 127 9.58 9.45 5.37
N HIS A 128 9.37 8.63 4.33
CA HIS A 128 9.65 7.21 4.38
C HIS A 128 10.91 6.87 3.60
N PHE A 129 11.63 5.86 4.09
CA PHE A 129 12.81 5.30 3.46
C PHE A 129 12.58 3.83 3.16
N TYR A 130 13.01 3.39 1.97
CA TYR A 130 12.81 2.03 1.48
C TYR A 130 14.13 1.41 1.04
N THR A 131 14.41 0.20 1.52
CA THR A 131 15.63 -0.51 1.11
C THR A 131 15.40 -2.00 1.00
N ILE A 132 15.95 -2.62 -0.04
CA ILE A 132 16.04 -4.09 -0.14
C ILE A 132 17.33 -4.62 0.52
N SER A 133 18.28 -3.73 0.81
CA SER A 133 19.59 -4.10 1.33
C SER A 133 19.49 -4.39 2.82
N GLU A 134 19.76 -5.63 3.19
CA GLU A 134 19.82 -6.07 4.59
C GLU A 134 20.89 -5.29 5.38
N GLN A 135 22.02 -5.00 4.74
CA GLN A 135 23.09 -4.21 5.36
C GLN A 135 22.65 -2.76 5.60
N GLU A 136 21.94 -2.15 4.65
CA GLU A 136 21.44 -0.79 4.79
C GLU A 136 20.36 -0.72 5.87
N ARG A 137 19.45 -1.70 5.92
CA ARG A 137 18.46 -1.87 7.01
C ARG A 137 19.16 -1.92 8.37
N ALA A 138 20.15 -2.79 8.53
CA ALA A 138 20.90 -2.95 9.77
C ALA A 138 21.64 -1.66 10.17
N ASN A 139 22.29 -0.99 9.20
CA ASN A 139 23.00 0.26 9.45
C ASN A 139 22.05 1.39 9.88
N VAL A 140 20.89 1.55 9.23
CA VAL A 140 19.88 2.55 9.60
C VAL A 140 19.40 2.32 11.04
N GLN A 141 19.07 1.07 11.39
CA GLN A 141 18.65 0.74 12.76
C GLN A 141 19.73 0.99 13.81
N ALA A 142 20.99 0.71 13.47
CA ALA A 142 22.10 0.85 14.43
C ALA A 142 22.55 2.30 14.62
N THR A 143 22.42 3.15 13.60
CA THR A 143 23.09 4.46 13.58
C THR A 143 22.16 5.67 13.50
N LEU A 144 20.89 5.49 13.10
CA LEU A 144 19.97 6.60 12.86
C LEU A 144 18.71 6.48 13.77
N PRO A 145 18.77 6.92 15.03
CA PRO A 145 17.70 6.71 16.01
C PRO A 145 16.38 7.44 15.69
N TRP A 146 16.36 8.34 14.72
CA TRP A 146 15.14 9.00 14.22
C TRP A 146 14.44 8.24 13.09
N TYR A 147 14.98 7.10 12.64
CA TYR A 147 14.28 6.20 11.73
C TYR A 147 13.63 5.07 12.53
N SER A 148 12.30 5.04 12.55
CA SER A 148 11.53 3.93 13.10
C SER A 148 11.37 2.85 12.04
N TYR A 149 11.75 1.62 12.36
CA TYR A 149 11.54 0.47 11.47
C TYR A 149 10.08 0.04 11.49
N GLU A 150 9.43 0.04 10.33
CA GLU A 150 8.00 -0.30 10.18
C GLU A 150 7.77 -1.71 9.63
N GLY A 151 8.84 -2.44 9.32
CA GLY A 151 8.76 -3.81 8.81
C GLY A 151 8.99 -3.91 7.30
N VAL A 152 8.50 -5.01 6.73
CA VAL A 152 8.55 -5.29 5.29
C VAL A 152 7.35 -4.66 4.61
N ALA A 153 7.59 -3.85 3.59
CA ALA A 153 6.56 -3.16 2.82
C ALA A 153 6.00 -4.02 1.69
N TRP A 154 6.89 -4.75 1.01
CA TRP A 154 6.62 -5.68 -0.09
C TRP A 154 7.87 -6.52 -0.37
N TYR A 155 7.77 -7.44 -1.33
CA TYR A 155 8.84 -8.31 -1.79
C TYR A 155 9.14 -8.05 -3.28
N ALA A 156 10.42 -7.90 -3.60
CA ALA A 156 10.92 -7.52 -4.93
C ALA A 156 12.18 -8.33 -5.29
N ASN A 157 12.62 -8.28 -6.55
CA ASN A 157 13.81 -9.01 -6.99
C ASN A 157 15.08 -8.17 -6.77
N THR A 158 16.19 -8.84 -6.46
CA THR A 158 17.54 -8.22 -6.41
C THR A 158 18.26 -8.26 -7.75
N SER A 159 17.68 -8.92 -8.76
CA SER A 159 18.19 -9.01 -10.13
C SER A 159 17.05 -8.95 -11.15
N GLN A 160 17.39 -8.65 -12.40
CA GLN A 160 16.43 -8.54 -13.49
C GLN A 160 15.95 -9.92 -13.99
N THR A 161 15.11 -10.57 -13.21
CA THR A 161 14.55 -11.90 -13.51
C THR A 161 13.02 -11.87 -13.53
N GLY A 162 12.38 -12.83 -14.20
CA GLY A 162 10.92 -12.97 -14.20
C GLY A 162 10.15 -11.76 -14.74
N GLY A 163 10.71 -11.07 -15.73
CA GLY A 163 10.10 -9.85 -16.31
C GLY A 163 10.12 -8.63 -15.39
N ALA A 164 10.93 -8.66 -14.32
CA ALA A 164 11.10 -7.50 -13.44
C ALA A 164 11.85 -6.36 -14.17
N THR A 165 11.49 -5.13 -13.82
CA THR A 165 11.98 -3.86 -14.35
C THR A 165 12.77 -3.14 -13.25
N PRO A 166 13.87 -2.45 -13.56
CA PRO A 166 14.65 -1.71 -12.57
C PRO A 166 13.84 -0.64 -11.83
N MET A 167 14.01 -0.57 -10.51
CA MET A 167 13.59 0.54 -9.66
C MET A 167 14.78 1.47 -9.43
N PHE A 168 14.69 2.68 -9.93
CA PHE A 168 15.72 3.71 -9.83
C PHE A 168 15.59 4.48 -8.52
N ARG A 169 16.69 4.62 -7.78
CA ARG A 169 16.74 5.37 -6.51
C ARG A 169 17.52 6.66 -6.67
N PHE A 170 17.01 7.70 -6.03
CA PHE A 170 17.62 9.01 -5.97
C PHE A 170 17.63 9.51 -4.53
N TYR A 171 18.72 10.18 -4.15
CA TYR A 171 18.78 10.96 -2.92
C TYR A 171 18.48 12.43 -3.20
N GLN A 172 17.46 12.98 -2.55
CA GLN A 172 17.08 14.38 -2.66
C GLN A 172 17.82 15.20 -1.59
N THR A 173 18.80 15.99 -2.01
CA THR A 173 19.75 16.67 -1.11
C THR A 173 19.10 17.76 -0.26
N LYS A 174 18.07 18.45 -0.80
CA LYS A 174 17.42 19.58 -0.13
C LYS A 174 16.66 19.21 1.15
N VAL A 175 15.99 18.05 1.14
CA VAL A 175 15.14 17.59 2.25
C VAL A 175 15.59 16.24 2.82
N GLN A 176 16.71 15.72 2.31
CA GLN A 176 17.39 14.52 2.79
C GLN A 176 16.50 13.27 2.78
N THR A 177 15.73 13.10 1.70
CA THR A 177 14.83 11.96 1.48
C THR A 177 15.19 11.21 0.22
N HIS A 178 14.62 10.03 0.03
CA HIS A 178 14.82 9.23 -1.17
C HIS A 178 13.60 9.28 -2.08
N PHE A 179 13.84 9.25 -3.38
CA PHE A 179 12.83 9.10 -4.42
C PHE A 179 13.08 7.81 -5.20
N TYR A 180 12.00 7.14 -5.60
CA TYR A 180 12.03 5.84 -6.26
C TYR A 180 11.13 5.89 -7.49
N THR A 181 11.62 5.45 -8.64
CA THR A 181 10.79 5.33 -9.83
C THR A 181 11.14 4.09 -10.64
N ILE A 182 10.11 3.42 -11.14
CA ILE A 182 10.27 2.32 -12.11
C ILE A 182 10.29 2.85 -13.55
N ASN A 183 9.91 4.11 -13.75
CA ASN A 183 9.80 4.72 -15.07
C ASN A 183 11.16 5.28 -15.51
N ALA A 184 11.74 4.66 -16.54
CA ALA A 184 13.03 5.08 -17.10
C ALA A 184 13.01 6.53 -17.62
N SER A 185 11.90 6.98 -18.21
CA SER A 185 11.77 8.37 -18.70
C SER A 185 11.69 9.38 -17.56
N GLU A 186 11.04 9.02 -16.44
CA GLU A 186 11.02 9.86 -15.22
C GLU A 186 12.43 9.95 -14.63
N ARG A 187 13.14 8.80 -14.55
CA ARG A 187 14.56 8.76 -14.16
C ARG A 187 15.42 9.67 -15.03
N ASP A 188 15.27 9.58 -16.36
CA ASP A 188 16.05 10.39 -17.31
C ASP A 188 15.73 11.89 -17.17
N SER A 189 14.44 12.25 -17.03
CA SER A 189 14.02 13.63 -16.82
C SER A 189 14.55 14.22 -15.49
N ILE A 190 14.54 13.45 -14.40
CA ILE A 190 15.08 13.89 -13.11
C ILE A 190 16.58 14.16 -13.22
N GLN A 191 17.33 13.25 -13.84
CA GLN A 191 18.78 13.41 -14.02
C GLN A 191 19.13 14.63 -14.87
N GLN A 192 18.33 14.93 -15.90
CA GLN A 192 18.58 16.06 -16.80
C GLN A 192 18.16 17.40 -16.19
N ASN A 193 17.03 17.43 -15.49
CA ASN A 193 16.34 18.70 -15.19
C ASN A 193 16.35 19.07 -13.70
N LEU A 194 16.63 18.13 -12.78
CA LEU A 194 16.46 18.34 -11.35
C LEU A 194 17.77 18.09 -10.56
N PRO A 195 18.70 19.07 -10.51
CA PRO A 195 20.03 18.90 -9.90
C PRO A 195 20.01 18.68 -8.38
N ILE A 196 18.85 18.83 -7.73
CA ILE A 196 18.67 18.52 -6.29
C ILE A 196 18.58 17.01 -6.01
N TYR A 197 18.47 16.17 -7.05
CA TYR A 197 18.44 14.71 -6.93
C TYR A 197 19.77 14.11 -7.39
N THR A 198 20.42 13.39 -6.50
CA THR A 198 21.59 12.56 -6.81
C THR A 198 21.11 11.16 -7.18
N TYR A 199 21.43 10.69 -8.38
CA TYR A 199 21.11 9.32 -8.80
C TYR A 199 21.99 8.31 -8.07
N GLU A 200 21.39 7.33 -7.42
CA GLU A 200 22.09 6.30 -6.63
C GLU A 200 22.09 4.93 -7.32
N GLY A 201 21.52 4.82 -8.52
CA GLY A 201 21.46 3.58 -9.27
C GLY A 201 20.14 2.81 -9.10
N ILE A 202 20.22 1.50 -9.33
CA ILE A 202 19.09 0.59 -9.20
C ILE A 202 19.00 0.12 -7.74
N ALA A 203 17.89 0.36 -7.07
CA ALA A 203 17.65 -0.13 -5.72
C ALA A 203 17.24 -1.60 -5.68
N TYR A 204 16.35 -2.00 -6.59
CA TYR A 204 15.83 -3.37 -6.75
C TYR A 204 15.07 -3.47 -8.08
N PHE A 205 14.44 -4.61 -8.34
CA PHE A 205 13.64 -4.85 -9.55
C PHE A 205 12.21 -5.22 -9.16
N SER A 206 11.24 -4.61 -9.82
CA SER A 206 9.82 -4.76 -9.54
C SER A 206 9.01 -4.83 -10.84
N TRP A 207 7.69 -4.88 -10.82
CA TRP A 207 6.91 -5.14 -12.03
C TRP A 207 6.01 -3.97 -12.44
N THR A 208 5.74 -3.86 -13.74
CA THR A 208 4.89 -2.82 -14.34
C THR A 208 3.51 -3.36 -14.73
N ASN A 209 3.23 -4.64 -14.46
CA ASN A 209 1.94 -5.30 -14.66
C ASN A 209 1.64 -6.33 -13.54
N LEU A 210 0.37 -6.72 -13.43
CA LEU A 210 -0.13 -7.76 -12.52
C LEU A 210 0.20 -9.17 -13.00
#